data_AF-A0A8U0LC65-F1
#
_entry.id   AF-A0A8U0LC65-F1
#
_cell.length_a   1.000
_cell.length_b   1.000
_cell.length_c   1.000
_cell.angle_alpha   90.00
_cell.angle_beta   90.00
_cell.angle_gamma   90.00
#
_symmetry.space_group_name_H-M   'P 1'
#
loop_
_entity.id
_entity.type
_entity.pdbx_description
1 polymer ?
#
loop_
_entity_poly.entity_id
_entity_poly.type
_entity_poly.pdbx_seq_one_letter_code
_entity_poly.pdbx_strand_id
1 'polypeptide(L)'
;MRSAFAGMLLGVVWLALAWILTGVLPVAAWMVLSVIASLWFLVFKALVGYLPWTVLVFMPDINQIVTRRYRSATFSSVQSSLRQLGSGIVTIGVGMVLAMVGFDSSLPQQSWKASIGVAVVMLGFCTVSMIVCWIVSSRLIINQQTDLDVLHEVERLRAGGDKADVDSSVRRTVERLTGLPYEECWK
;
A
#
# COMPACT_ATOMS: atom_id res chain seq x y z
N MET A 1 -5.35 10.87 -2.49
CA MET A 1 -5.47 9.39 -2.58
C MET A 1 -6.26 8.94 -3.80
N ARG A 2 -7.52 9.38 -3.99
CA ARG A 2 -8.35 8.98 -5.16
C ARG A 2 -7.68 9.19 -6.53
N SER A 3 -6.94 10.29 -6.70
CA SER A 3 -6.20 10.61 -7.92
C SER A 3 -5.04 9.66 -8.22
N ALA A 4 -4.33 9.18 -7.18
CA ALA A 4 -3.20 8.26 -7.33
C ALA A 4 -3.66 6.87 -7.77
N PHE A 5 -4.75 6.38 -7.18
CA PHE A 5 -5.35 5.11 -7.58
C PHE A 5 -5.95 5.16 -8.98
N ALA A 6 -6.61 6.26 -9.35
CA ALA A 6 -7.12 6.45 -10.70
C ALA A 6 -5.98 6.44 -11.74
N GLY A 7 -4.86 7.10 -11.44
CA GLY A 7 -3.66 7.08 -12.28
C GLY A 7 -3.07 5.67 -12.47
N MET A 8 -3.06 4.85 -11.42
CA MET A 8 -2.58 3.47 -11.51
C MET A 8 -3.53 2.58 -12.35
N LEU A 9 -4.85 2.72 -12.18
CA LEU A 9 -5.84 1.99 -12.98
C LEU A 9 -5.75 2.37 -14.46
N LEU A 10 -5.56 3.64 -14.78
CA LEU A 10 -5.28 4.10 -16.14
C LEU A 10 -4.00 3.45 -16.68
N GLY A 11 -2.97 3.30 -15.86
CA GLY A 11 -1.74 2.57 -16.23
C GLY A 11 -1.98 1.10 -16.56
N VAL A 12 -2.82 0.40 -15.77
CA VAL A 12 -3.19 -1.00 -16.04
C VAL A 12 -3.97 -1.13 -17.35
N VAL A 13 -4.93 -0.24 -17.58
CA VAL A 13 -5.71 -0.20 -18.84
C VAL A 13 -4.81 0.12 -20.03
N TRP A 14 -3.84 1.03 -19.86
CA TRP A 14 -2.88 1.36 -20.90
C TRP A 14 -1.96 0.18 -21.22
N LEU A 15 -1.49 -0.56 -20.21
CA LEU A 15 -0.73 -1.79 -20.43
C LEU A 15 -1.57 -2.87 -21.12
N ALA A 16 -2.85 -2.98 -20.80
CA ALA A 16 -3.77 -3.89 -21.50
C ALA A 16 -3.98 -3.48 -22.97
N LEU A 17 -4.11 -2.17 -23.24
CA LEU A 17 -4.18 -1.63 -24.61
C LEU A 17 -2.88 -1.87 -25.37
N ALA A 18 -1.72 -1.66 -24.73
CA ALA A 18 -0.42 -1.95 -25.32
C ALA A 18 -0.28 -3.43 -25.71
N TRP A 19 -0.82 -4.32 -24.89
CA TRP A 19 -0.87 -5.75 -25.18
C TRP A 19 -1.82 -6.08 -26.34
N ILE A 20 -3.03 -5.50 -26.40
CA ILE A 20 -3.97 -5.70 -27.53
C ILE A 20 -3.39 -5.18 -28.85
N LEU A 21 -2.62 -4.10 -28.81
CA LEU A 21 -1.99 -3.48 -29.98
C LEU A 21 -0.71 -4.17 -30.45
N THR A 22 -0.31 -5.29 -29.81
CA THR A 22 0.81 -6.11 -30.28
C THR A 22 0.54 -6.63 -31.69
N GLY A 23 1.44 -6.32 -32.63
CA GLY A 23 1.35 -6.75 -34.04
C GLY A 23 0.56 -5.82 -34.99
N VAL A 24 -0.13 -4.81 -34.46
CA VAL A 24 -0.84 -3.80 -35.29
C VAL A 24 0.06 -2.59 -35.58
N LEU A 25 0.89 -2.20 -34.60
CA LEU A 25 1.77 -1.04 -34.70
C LEU A 25 3.20 -1.45 -35.13
N PRO A 26 3.96 -0.55 -35.79
CA PRO A 26 5.38 -0.73 -36.00
C PRO A 26 6.11 -0.98 -34.67
N VAL A 27 7.07 -1.90 -34.67
CA VAL A 27 7.80 -2.36 -33.47
C VAL A 27 8.33 -1.19 -32.63
N ALA A 28 8.87 -0.15 -33.28
CA ALA A 28 9.38 1.04 -32.60
C ALA A 28 8.28 1.82 -31.85
N ALA A 29 7.11 2.03 -32.47
CA ALA A 29 5.99 2.72 -31.85
C ALA A 29 5.38 1.91 -30.69
N TRP A 30 5.28 0.59 -30.86
CA TRP A 30 4.82 -0.31 -29.81
C TRP A 30 5.77 -0.34 -28.60
N MET A 31 7.08 -0.36 -28.82
CA MET A 31 8.08 -0.32 -27.74
C MET A 31 7.98 0.98 -26.94
N VAL A 32 7.92 2.13 -27.61
CA VAL A 32 7.81 3.43 -26.94
C VAL A 32 6.53 3.50 -26.09
N LEU A 33 5.40 3.08 -26.65
CA LEU A 33 4.11 3.07 -25.94
C LEU A 33 4.16 2.16 -24.71
N SER A 34 4.74 0.96 -24.85
CA SER A 34 4.84 -0.02 -23.75
C SER A 34 5.76 0.46 -22.63
N VAL A 35 6.87 1.12 -22.97
CA VAL A 35 7.81 1.69 -22.00
C VAL A 35 7.15 2.84 -21.24
N ILE A 36 6.47 3.75 -21.94
CA ILE A 36 5.76 4.88 -21.30
C ILE A 36 4.66 4.35 -20.36
N ALA A 37 3.86 3.39 -20.82
CA ALA A 37 2.82 2.78 -19.99
C ALA A 37 3.40 2.09 -18.74
N SER A 38 4.54 1.41 -18.89
CA SER A 38 5.23 0.75 -17.77
C SER A 38 5.79 1.77 -16.76
N LEU A 39 6.39 2.86 -17.24
CA LEU A 39 6.87 3.94 -16.38
C LEU A 39 5.73 4.61 -15.62
N TRP A 40 4.62 4.91 -16.30
CA TRP A 40 3.41 5.45 -15.68
C TRP A 40 2.92 4.52 -14.57
N PHE A 41 2.74 3.24 -14.87
CA PHE A 41 2.30 2.26 -13.89
C PHE A 41 3.26 2.16 -12.68
N LEU A 42 4.57 2.18 -12.90
CA LEU A 42 5.58 2.11 -11.84
C LEU A 42 5.56 3.34 -10.92
N VAL A 43 5.40 4.55 -11.48
CA VAL A 43 5.32 5.79 -10.69
C VAL A 43 4.10 5.76 -9.76
N PHE A 44 2.92 5.43 -10.29
CA PHE A 44 1.71 5.37 -9.48
C PHE A 44 1.72 4.21 -8.47
N LYS A 45 2.29 3.06 -8.84
CA LYS A 45 2.54 1.96 -7.91
C LYS A 45 3.43 2.38 -6.75
N ALA A 46 4.52 3.11 -7.02
CA ALA A 46 5.40 3.62 -5.97
C ALA A 46 4.68 4.62 -5.07
N LEU A 47 3.87 5.51 -5.64
CA LEU A 47 3.10 6.51 -4.90
C LEU A 47 2.09 5.87 -3.93
N VAL A 48 1.36 4.84 -4.40
CA VAL A 48 0.41 4.09 -3.57
C VAL A 48 1.15 3.24 -2.53
N GLY A 49 2.28 2.64 -2.91
CA GLY A 49 3.10 1.81 -2.02
C GLY A 49 3.74 2.58 -0.86
N TYR A 50 3.86 3.91 -0.95
CA TYR A 50 4.44 4.75 0.10
C TYR A 50 3.47 5.01 1.28
N LEU A 51 2.16 4.87 1.08
CA LEU A 51 1.14 5.15 2.10
C LEU A 51 1.30 4.32 3.38
N PRO A 52 1.46 2.98 3.33
CA PRO A 52 1.69 2.20 4.54
C PRO A 52 3.00 2.57 5.23
N TRP A 53 4.01 3.01 4.49
CA TRP A 53 5.31 3.38 5.05
C TRP A 53 5.25 4.65 5.90
N THR A 54 4.42 5.62 5.51
CA THR A 54 4.24 6.83 6.33
C THR A 54 3.42 6.51 7.57
N VAL A 55 2.33 5.77 7.42
CA VAL A 55 1.39 5.51 8.53
C VAL A 55 1.95 4.55 9.58
N LEU A 56 2.62 3.47 9.17
CA LEU A 56 3.07 2.43 10.10
C LEU A 56 4.24 2.88 10.99
N VAL A 57 4.97 3.94 10.61
CA VAL A 57 6.03 4.51 11.44
C VAL A 57 5.47 5.21 12.69
N PHE A 58 4.19 5.60 12.70
CA PHE A 58 3.53 6.25 13.85
C PHE A 58 2.93 5.28 14.86
N MET A 59 2.81 3.99 14.51
CA MET A 59 2.30 2.95 15.44
C MET A 59 3.07 2.88 16.78
N PRO A 60 4.41 2.96 16.82
CA PRO A 60 5.17 3.00 18.06
C PRO A 60 4.87 4.22 18.94
N ASP A 61 4.61 5.39 18.35
CA ASP A 61 4.30 6.64 19.05
C ASP A 61 2.91 6.53 19.71
N ILE A 62 1.93 6.02 18.97
CA ILE A 62 0.59 5.72 19.52
C ILE A 62 0.69 4.66 20.63
N ASN A 63 1.51 3.62 20.48
CA ASN A 63 1.68 2.65 21.55
C ASN A 63 2.39 3.25 22.78
N GLN A 64 3.29 4.21 22.58
CA GLN A 64 3.98 4.91 23.65
C GLN A 64 3.02 5.77 24.48
N ILE A 65 2.03 6.43 23.87
CA ILE A 65 1.04 7.22 24.63
C ILE A 65 0.24 6.34 25.61
N VAL A 66 0.01 5.07 25.26
CA VAL A 66 -0.72 4.12 26.12
C VAL A 66 0.19 3.50 27.17
N THR A 67 1.39 3.05 26.78
CA THR A 67 2.23 2.15 27.61
C THR A 67 3.52 2.78 28.16
N ARG A 68 3.78 4.06 27.85
CA ARG A 68 5.01 4.82 28.16
C ARG A 68 6.32 4.20 27.65
N ARG A 69 6.28 3.05 26.95
CA ARG A 69 7.46 2.36 26.43
C ARG A 69 7.56 2.55 24.92
N TYR A 70 8.69 3.08 24.46
CA TYR A 70 9.00 3.20 23.05
C TYR A 70 9.55 1.87 22.50
N ARG A 71 8.80 1.19 21.62
CA ARG A 71 9.16 -0.12 21.04
C ARG A 71 9.29 -0.11 19.52
N SER A 72 9.83 0.96 18.95
CA SER A 72 9.91 1.14 17.48
C SER A 72 10.57 -0.03 16.75
N ALA A 73 11.65 -0.59 17.29
CA ALA A 73 12.37 -1.72 16.69
C ALA A 73 11.51 -2.98 16.50
N THR A 74 10.63 -3.28 17.46
CA THR A 74 9.72 -4.45 17.39
C THR A 74 8.63 -4.25 16.35
N PHE A 75 8.10 -3.03 16.22
CA PHE A 75 7.08 -2.73 15.21
C PHE A 75 7.66 -2.76 13.79
N SER A 76 8.85 -2.18 13.58
CA SER A 76 9.50 -2.16 12.26
C SER A 76 9.88 -3.56 11.74
N SER A 77 10.27 -4.47 12.64
CA SER A 77 10.58 -5.86 12.27
C SER A 77 9.30 -6.62 11.92
N VAL A 78 8.24 -6.51 12.72
CA VAL A 78 6.94 -7.12 12.44
C VAL A 78 6.36 -6.64 11.10
N GLN A 79 6.40 -5.33 10.85
CA GLN A 79 5.99 -4.75 9.56
C GLN A 79 6.76 -5.38 8.39
N SER A 80 8.09 -5.48 8.51
CA SER A 80 8.94 -6.02 7.47
C SER A 80 8.71 -7.52 7.23
N SER A 81 8.52 -8.30 8.30
CA SER A 81 8.22 -9.74 8.23
C SER A 81 6.87 -10.01 7.59
N LEU A 82 5.81 -9.30 8.01
CA LEU A 82 4.47 -9.44 7.42
C LEU A 82 4.48 -9.12 5.93
N ARG A 83 5.24 -8.08 5.52
CA ARG A 83 5.41 -7.73 4.11
C ARG A 83 6.07 -8.85 3.32
N GLN A 84 7.16 -9.42 3.83
CA GLN A 84 7.88 -10.50 3.15
C GLN A 84 7.03 -11.77 3.05
N LEU A 85 6.30 -12.13 4.12
CA LEU A 85 5.38 -13.25 4.11
C LEU A 85 4.23 -13.06 3.11
N GLY A 86 3.59 -11.89 3.12
CA GLY A 86 2.52 -11.57 2.18
C GLY A 86 3.01 -11.62 0.73
N SER A 87 4.19 -11.04 0.44
CA SER A 87 4.80 -11.11 -0.88
C SER A 87 5.14 -12.54 -1.30
N GLY A 88 5.61 -13.37 -0.37
CA GLY A 88 5.93 -14.78 -0.62
C GLY A 88 4.69 -15.59 -0.98
N ILE A 89 3.62 -15.47 -0.18
CA ILE A 89 2.33 -16.15 -0.42
C ILE A 89 1.77 -15.75 -1.79
N VAL A 90 1.80 -14.46 -2.11
CA VAL A 90 1.37 -13.94 -3.42
C VAL A 90 2.21 -14.54 -4.55
N THR A 91 3.53 -14.56 -4.42
CA THR A 91 4.43 -15.06 -5.46
C THR A 91 4.18 -16.55 -5.73
N ILE A 92 3.98 -17.33 -4.67
CA ILE A 92 3.62 -18.75 -4.78
C ILE A 92 2.27 -18.90 -5.50
N GLY A 93 1.26 -18.13 -5.11
CA GLY A 93 -0.07 -18.16 -5.74
C GLY A 93 -0.02 -17.82 -7.24
N VAL A 94 0.71 -16.77 -7.61
CA VAL A 94 0.93 -16.40 -9.03
C VAL A 94 1.60 -17.53 -9.79
N GLY A 95 2.64 -18.15 -9.22
CA GLY A 95 3.32 -19.30 -9.82
C GLY A 95 2.39 -20.50 -10.05
N MET A 96 1.52 -20.82 -9.08
CA MET A 96 0.53 -21.89 -9.24
C MET A 96 -0.46 -21.59 -10.39
N VAL A 97 -0.94 -20.36 -10.51
CA VAL A 97 -1.87 -20.00 -11.60
C VAL A 97 -1.18 -20.05 -12.96
N LEU A 98 0.06 -19.59 -13.06
CA LEU A 98 0.86 -19.70 -14.28
C LEU A 98 1.08 -21.17 -14.70
N ALA A 99 1.36 -22.05 -13.73
CA ALA A 99 1.49 -23.49 -13.97
C ALA A 99 0.17 -24.11 -14.49
N MET A 100 -0.98 -23.73 -13.92
CA MET A 100 -2.31 -24.20 -14.37
C MET A 100 -2.67 -23.74 -15.78
N VAL A 101 -2.22 -22.55 -16.18
CA VAL A 101 -2.41 -22.01 -17.55
C VAL A 101 -1.52 -22.74 -18.58
N GLY A 102 -0.55 -23.53 -18.13
CA GLY A 102 0.41 -24.20 -19.01
C GLY A 102 1.48 -23.24 -19.54
N PHE A 103 1.84 -22.21 -18.78
CA PHE A 103 2.92 -21.30 -19.12
C PHE A 103 4.26 -22.04 -19.06
N ASP A 104 4.96 -22.13 -20.20
CA ASP A 104 6.28 -22.75 -20.29
C ASP A 104 7.34 -21.71 -20.73
N SER A 105 8.19 -21.31 -19.79
CA SER A 105 9.26 -20.33 -20.04
C SER A 105 10.38 -20.84 -20.96
N SER A 106 10.39 -22.14 -21.29
CA SER A 106 11.39 -22.74 -22.19
C SER A 106 11.04 -22.57 -23.68
N LEU A 107 9.80 -22.18 -24.01
CA LEU A 107 9.36 -22.00 -25.40
C LEU A 107 9.59 -20.56 -25.90
N PRO A 108 10.20 -20.36 -27.09
CA PRO A 108 10.44 -19.04 -27.67
C PRO A 108 9.16 -18.33 -28.15
N GLN A 109 8.10 -19.08 -28.42
CA GLN A 109 6.76 -18.56 -28.72
C GLN A 109 5.72 -19.27 -27.86
N GLN A 110 4.96 -18.47 -27.12
CA GLN A 110 3.89 -18.95 -26.26
C GLN A 110 2.61 -19.17 -27.06
N SER A 111 1.83 -20.19 -26.69
CA SER A 111 0.49 -20.39 -27.24
C SER A 111 -0.39 -19.18 -26.92
N TRP A 112 -1.30 -18.82 -27.84
CA TRP A 112 -2.27 -17.73 -27.65
C TRP A 112 -3.02 -17.82 -26.31
N LYS A 113 -3.37 -19.05 -25.88
CA LYS A 113 -3.99 -19.31 -24.58
C LYS A 113 -3.09 -18.97 -23.39
N ALA A 114 -1.80 -19.25 -23.48
CA ALA A 114 -0.84 -18.96 -22.41
C ALA A 114 -0.57 -17.46 -22.28
N SER A 115 -0.46 -16.74 -23.40
CA SER A 115 -0.36 -15.27 -23.40
C SER A 115 -1.58 -14.59 -22.78
N ILE A 116 -2.80 -15.05 -23.09
CA ILE A 116 -4.02 -14.55 -22.44
C ILE A 116 -3.98 -14.85 -20.94
N GLY A 117 -3.58 -16.06 -20.54
CA GLY A 117 -3.53 -16.42 -19.13
C GLY A 117 -2.51 -15.60 -18.35
N VAL A 118 -1.34 -15.30 -18.91
CA VAL A 118 -0.36 -14.37 -18.30
C VAL A 118 -0.95 -12.96 -18.18
N ALA A 119 -1.60 -12.45 -19.23
CA ALA A 119 -2.25 -11.14 -19.20
C ALA A 119 -3.37 -11.08 -18.14
N VAL A 120 -4.20 -12.12 -18.02
CA VAL A 120 -5.25 -12.21 -17.00
C VAL A 120 -4.67 -12.30 -15.61
N VAL A 121 -3.60 -13.06 -15.40
CA VAL A 121 -2.93 -13.15 -14.09
C VAL A 121 -2.31 -11.80 -13.72
N MET A 122 -1.55 -11.16 -14.61
CA MET A 122 -0.95 -9.85 -14.33
C MET A 122 -2.01 -8.77 -14.11
N LEU A 123 -2.93 -8.58 -15.07
CA LEU A 123 -3.92 -7.51 -15.01
C LEU A 123 -4.97 -7.78 -13.93
N GLY A 124 -5.44 -9.02 -13.81
CA GLY A 124 -6.42 -9.45 -12.80
C GLY A 124 -5.87 -9.34 -11.39
N PHE A 125 -4.67 -9.87 -11.13
CA PHE A 125 -4.03 -9.75 -9.81
C PHE A 125 -3.73 -8.29 -9.45
N CYS A 126 -3.21 -7.49 -10.40
CA CYS A 126 -2.98 -6.06 -10.18
C CYS A 126 -4.29 -5.31 -9.89
N THR A 127 -5.39 -5.65 -10.56
CA THR A 127 -6.70 -5.01 -10.34
C THR A 127 -7.30 -5.38 -8.99
N VAL A 128 -7.25 -6.66 -8.60
CA VAL A 128 -7.76 -7.10 -7.29
C VAL A 128 -6.95 -6.50 -6.15
N SER A 129 -5.61 -6.54 -6.23
CA SER A 129 -4.75 -5.93 -5.21
C SER A 129 -4.96 -4.42 -5.11
N MET A 130 -5.24 -3.74 -6.23
CA MET A 130 -5.63 -2.33 -6.24
C MET A 130 -6.93 -2.07 -5.50
N ILE A 131 -7.98 -2.85 -5.74
CA ILE A 131 -9.27 -2.70 -5.06
C ILE A 131 -9.11 -2.90 -3.56
N VAL A 132 -8.38 -3.93 -3.14
CA VAL A 132 -8.10 -4.18 -1.73
C VAL A 132 -7.33 -3.01 -1.11
N CYS A 133 -6.27 -2.51 -1.77
CA CYS A 133 -5.54 -1.33 -1.31
C CYS A 133 -6.42 -0.08 -1.24
N TRP A 134 -7.32 0.13 -2.22
CA TRP A 134 -8.26 1.24 -2.18
C TRP A 134 -9.19 1.13 -0.99
N ILE A 135 -9.79 -0.04 -0.76
CA ILE A 135 -10.71 -0.27 0.36
C ILE A 135 -9.98 0.01 1.68
N VAL A 136 -8.81 -0.59 1.88
CA VAL A 136 -8.00 -0.39 3.10
C VAL A 136 -7.61 1.09 3.25
N SER A 137 -7.15 1.75 2.20
CA SER A 137 -6.80 3.17 2.21
C SER A 137 -8.01 4.07 2.48
N SER A 138 -9.20 3.73 1.98
CA SER A 138 -10.42 4.49 2.22
C SER A 138 -10.95 4.32 3.65
N ARG A 139 -10.60 3.22 4.32
CA ARG A 139 -10.90 2.95 5.72
C ARG A 139 -9.89 3.59 6.67
N LEU A 140 -8.66 3.81 6.21
CA LEU A 140 -7.62 4.57 6.91
C LEU A 140 -7.94 6.08 6.86
N ILE A 141 -8.83 6.52 7.75
CA ILE A 141 -8.97 7.93 8.12
C ILE A 141 -7.80 8.26 9.05
N ILE A 142 -6.60 8.41 8.49
CA ILE A 142 -5.46 8.99 9.20
C ILE A 142 -5.07 10.24 8.43
N ASN A 143 -5.48 11.38 8.98
CA ASN A 143 -5.25 12.69 8.44
C ASN A 143 -3.91 13.18 9.00
N GLN A 144 -2.96 13.58 8.16
CA GLN A 144 -1.64 14.06 8.58
C GLN A 144 -1.69 15.22 9.61
N GLN A 145 -2.79 15.98 9.62
CA GLN A 145 -3.04 17.02 10.63
C GLN A 145 -3.31 16.44 12.03
N THR A 146 -4.03 15.32 12.09
CA THR A 146 -4.36 14.60 13.32
C THR A 146 -3.10 14.04 14.01
N ASP A 147 -2.07 13.70 13.23
CA ASP A 147 -0.81 13.15 13.74
C ASP A 147 0.10 14.24 14.34
N LEU A 148 0.12 15.45 13.77
CA LEU A 148 0.86 16.58 14.34
C LEU A 148 0.28 17.03 15.69
N ASP A 149 -1.05 17.03 15.81
CA ASP A 149 -1.74 17.36 17.06
C ASP A 149 -1.44 16.34 18.17
N VAL A 150 -1.34 15.04 17.81
CA VAL A 150 -0.95 13.98 18.77
C VAL A 150 0.52 14.09 19.15
N LEU A 151 1.41 14.40 18.20
CA LEU A 151 2.84 14.55 18.47
C LEU A 151 3.11 15.71 19.44
N HIS A 152 2.47 16.86 19.23
CA HIS A 152 2.56 18.01 20.14
C HIS A 152 2.06 17.67 21.55
N GLU A 153 1.01 16.86 21.67
CA GLU A 153 0.49 16.42 22.96
C GLU A 153 1.44 15.42 23.67
N VAL A 154 2.05 14.50 22.92
CA VAL A 154 3.06 13.58 23.47
C VAL A 154 4.28 14.35 23.96
N GLU A 155 4.73 15.38 23.26
CA GLU A 155 5.82 16.26 23.71
C GLU A 155 5.44 17.03 24.98
N ARG A 156 4.20 17.54 25.08
CA ARG A 156 3.69 18.23 26.27
C ARG A 156 3.61 17.31 27.49
N LEU A 157 3.12 16.08 27.33
CA LEU A 157 3.08 15.07 28.38
C LEU A 157 4.49 14.63 28.80
N ARG A 158 5.44 14.58 27.85
CA ARG A 158 6.86 14.28 28.13
C ARG A 158 7.56 15.42 28.88
N ALA A 159 7.14 16.66 28.67
CA ALA A 159 7.61 17.83 29.41
C ALA A 159 7.02 17.96 30.83
N GLY A 160 6.16 17.02 31.25
CA GLY A 160 5.53 17.02 32.57
C GLY A 160 4.23 17.82 32.65
N GLY A 161 3.60 18.12 31.50
CA GLY A 161 2.29 18.77 31.46
C GLY A 161 1.19 17.90 32.07
N ASP A 162 0.23 18.53 32.76
CA ASP A 162 -0.89 17.84 33.38
C ASP A 162 -1.89 17.34 32.32
N LYS A 163 -2.42 16.13 32.52
CA LYS A 163 -3.45 15.53 31.67
C LYS A 163 -4.75 16.35 31.65
N ALA A 164 -4.97 17.16 32.69
CA ALA A 164 -6.14 18.02 32.82
C ALA A 164 -6.19 19.18 31.80
N ASP A 165 -5.03 19.64 31.31
CA ASP A 165 -4.93 20.77 30.38
C ASP A 165 -5.04 20.34 28.89
N VAL A 166 -5.50 19.12 28.60
CA VAL A 166 -5.57 18.62 27.21
C VAL A 166 -6.63 19.38 26.41
N ASP A 167 -6.26 19.79 25.20
CA ASP A 167 -7.26 20.39 24.30
C ASP A 167 -8.30 19.34 23.89
N SER A 168 -9.57 19.77 23.83
CA SER A 168 -10.71 18.87 23.57
C SER A 168 -10.65 18.20 22.19
N SER A 169 -9.98 18.84 21.20
CA SER A 169 -9.79 18.28 19.86
C SER A 169 -8.74 17.15 19.85
N VAL A 170 -7.67 17.33 20.64
CA VAL A 170 -6.59 16.36 20.84
C VAL A 170 -7.10 15.14 21.61
N ARG A 171 -7.92 15.34 22.66
CA ARG A 171 -8.53 14.25 23.43
C ARG A 171 -9.35 13.31 22.54
N ARG A 172 -10.25 13.84 21.72
CA ARG A 172 -11.07 13.04 20.79
C ARG A 172 -10.22 12.31 19.76
N THR A 173 -9.14 12.93 19.32
CA THR A 173 -8.21 12.33 18.38
C THR A 173 -7.49 11.14 19.00
N VAL A 174 -6.96 11.28 20.22
CA VAL A 174 -6.30 10.19 20.95
C VAL A 174 -7.27 9.05 21.20
N GLU A 175 -8.49 9.34 21.70
CA GLU A 175 -9.52 8.31 21.95
C GLU A 175 -9.93 7.59 20.66
N ARG A 176 -9.97 8.28 19.52
CA ARG A 176 -10.28 7.68 18.21
C ARG A 176 -9.13 6.81 17.68
N LEU A 177 -7.87 7.16 17.99
CA LEU A 177 -6.69 6.43 17.51
C LEU A 177 -6.34 5.23 18.41
N THR A 178 -6.49 5.35 19.72
CA THR A 178 -6.19 4.29 20.68
C THR A 178 -7.40 3.39 20.95
N GLY A 179 -8.63 3.89 20.73
CA GLY A 179 -9.86 3.20 21.10
C GLY A 179 -10.10 3.12 22.61
N LEU A 180 -9.28 3.83 23.41
CA LEU A 180 -9.35 3.88 24.87
C LEU A 180 -9.70 5.29 25.33
N PRO A 181 -10.47 5.45 26.42
CA PRO A 181 -10.69 6.76 27.04
C PRO A 181 -9.34 7.39 27.42
N TYR A 182 -9.19 8.70 27.20
CA TYR A 182 -7.91 9.40 27.43
C TYR A 182 -7.40 9.26 28.88
N GLU A 183 -8.31 9.05 29.83
CA GLU A 183 -8.01 8.84 31.24
C GLU A 183 -7.25 7.53 31.51
N GLU A 184 -7.38 6.53 30.64
CA GLU A 184 -6.62 5.28 30.69
C GLU A 184 -5.30 5.34 29.91
N CYS A 185 -5.11 6.37 29.08
CA CYS A 185 -3.85 6.59 28.38
C CYS A 185 -2.77 7.07 29.38
N TRP A 186 -1.51 6.76 29.11
CA TRP A 186 -0.35 7.14 29.93
C TRP A 186 -0.41 6.59 31.36
N LYS A 187 -0.63 5.27 31.50
CA LYS A 187 -0.41 4.49 32.74
C LYS A 187 1.02 3.94 32.78
#